data_AF-A0A1Q7CEQ9-F1
#
_entry.id   AF-A0A1Q7CEQ9-F1
#
_cell.length_a   1.000
_cell.length_b   1.000
_cell.length_c   1.000
_cell.angle_alpha   90.00
_cell.angle_beta   90.00
_cell.angle_gamma   90.00
#
_symmetry.space_group_name_H-M   'P 1'
#
loop_
_entity.id
_entity.type
_entity.pdbx_description
1 polymer ?
#
loop_
_entity_poly.entity_id
_entity_poly.type
_entity_poly.pdbx_seq_one_letter_code
_entity_poly.pdbx_strand_id
1 'polypeptide(L)'
;MSETRELRGAAPGRPLLDKLGVRRGMRVALVDFDDQRFRTELVGRGAVVDGPAEPGLDLVFLWVGGPADLRRVGELRPMIHDAGAIWVLREKGPARSVRDVDVIDAGRAFDLVDNKIASFSDTVAAMRLVVPLDQRRK
;
A
#
# COMPACT_ATOMS: atom_id res chain seq x y z
N MET A 1 1.14 22.00 0.45
CA MET A 1 2.57 21.72 0.72
C MET A 1 2.60 20.38 1.44
N SER A 2 2.75 19.28 0.69
CA SER A 2 2.84 17.95 1.29
C SER A 2 4.23 17.80 1.88
N GLU A 3 4.30 17.66 3.20
CA GLU A 3 5.54 17.42 3.91
C GLU A 3 6.09 16.05 3.50
N THR A 4 7.31 16.03 2.97
CA THR A 4 8.00 14.80 2.56
C THR A 4 8.25 13.93 3.78
N ARG A 5 7.51 12.81 3.89
CA ARG A 5 7.59 11.92 5.04
C ARG A 5 8.36 10.64 4.69
N GLU A 6 9.55 10.50 5.28
CA GLU A 6 10.29 9.24 5.31
C GLU A 6 9.71 8.31 6.37
N LEU A 7 9.52 7.04 6.02
CA LEU A 7 9.03 6.01 6.94
C LEU A 7 10.16 5.57 7.88
N ARG A 8 10.24 6.16 9.08
CA ARG A 8 11.26 5.81 10.07
C ARG A 8 11.04 4.41 10.66
N GLY A 9 11.89 3.45 10.35
CA GLY A 9 11.91 2.10 10.93
C GLY A 9 12.80 1.15 10.10
N ALA A 10 13.17 -0.01 10.64
CA ALA A 10 14.12 -0.94 10.03
C ALA A 10 13.99 -1.12 8.51
N ALA A 11 15.14 -1.23 7.83
CA ALA A 11 15.21 -1.32 6.38
C ALA A 11 14.34 -2.47 5.83
N PRO A 12 13.57 -2.22 4.76
CA PRO A 12 13.05 -3.28 3.92
C PRO A 12 14.15 -4.27 3.53
N GLY A 13 13.75 -5.49 3.19
CA GLY A 13 14.69 -6.48 2.68
C GLY A 13 13.96 -7.46 1.80
N ARG A 14 14.69 -8.39 1.18
CA ARG A 14 14.10 -9.43 0.32
C ARG A 14 12.92 -10.16 0.99
N PRO A 15 12.98 -10.54 2.29
CA PRO A 15 11.85 -11.14 2.99
C PRO A 15 10.63 -10.22 3.11
N LEU A 16 10.81 -8.90 3.19
CA LEU A 16 9.69 -7.95 3.22
C LEU A 16 9.01 -7.87 1.85
N LEU A 17 9.78 -7.70 0.77
CA LEU A 17 9.22 -7.64 -0.59
C LEU A 17 8.42 -8.90 -0.93
N ASP A 18 8.88 -10.07 -0.51
CA ASP A 18 8.16 -11.34 -0.70
C ASP A 18 6.84 -11.37 0.10
N LYS A 19 6.85 -10.85 1.34
CA LYS A 19 5.62 -10.70 2.14
C LYS A 19 4.65 -9.73 1.49
N LEU A 20 5.14 -8.63 0.91
CA LEU A 20 4.33 -7.63 0.23
C LEU A 20 3.85 -8.09 -1.16
N GLY A 21 4.41 -9.20 -1.67
CA GLY A 21 4.02 -9.78 -2.96
C GLY A 21 4.64 -9.09 -4.17
N VAL A 22 5.72 -8.34 -3.98
CA VAL A 22 6.40 -7.62 -5.07
C VAL A 22 7.13 -8.60 -5.98
N ARG A 23 6.82 -8.54 -7.27
CA ARG A 23 7.42 -9.36 -8.33
C ARG A 23 8.03 -8.49 -9.41
N ARG A 24 8.96 -9.07 -10.17
CA ARG A 24 9.56 -8.43 -11.35
C ARG A 24 8.46 -8.09 -12.37
N GLY A 25 8.55 -6.92 -12.97
CA GLY A 25 7.64 -6.42 -14.02
C GLY A 25 6.35 -5.79 -13.49
N MET A 26 6.07 -5.84 -12.18
CA MET A 26 4.90 -5.20 -11.60
C MET A 26 5.02 -3.67 -11.68
N ARG A 27 3.92 -3.01 -12.03
CA ARG A 27 3.74 -1.57 -11.91
C ARG A 27 3.33 -1.22 -10.48
N VAL A 28 4.16 -0.44 -9.82
CA VAL A 28 4.03 -0.11 -8.40
C VAL A 28 3.95 1.39 -8.23
N ALA A 29 3.01 1.87 -7.42
CA ALA A 29 2.96 3.28 -7.02
C ALA A 29 3.20 3.47 -5.52
N LEU A 30 3.92 4.54 -5.17
CA LEU A 30 4.10 5.02 -3.80
C LEU A 30 3.30 6.33 -3.64
N VAL A 31 2.41 6.41 -2.66
CA VAL A 31 1.45 7.50 -2.53
C VAL A 31 1.48 8.08 -1.11
N ASP A 32 1.63 9.40 -1.03
CA ASP A 32 1.63 10.19 0.21
C ASP A 32 2.80 9.87 1.18
N PHE A 33 3.90 9.28 0.69
CA PHE A 33 5.19 9.17 1.37
C PHE A 33 6.36 9.10 0.38
N ASP A 34 7.57 9.32 0.86
CA ASP A 34 8.81 9.13 0.07
C ASP A 34 9.82 8.31 0.88
N ASP A 35 10.17 7.13 0.38
CA ASP A 35 11.17 6.25 0.98
C ASP A 35 12.11 5.78 -0.12
N GLN A 36 13.25 6.47 -0.23
CA GLN A 36 14.24 6.22 -1.27
C GLN A 36 14.84 4.81 -1.18
N ARG A 37 14.91 4.23 0.03
CA ARG A 37 15.45 2.88 0.23
C ARG A 37 14.46 1.85 -0.30
N PHE A 38 13.20 1.97 0.10
CA PHE A 38 12.14 1.10 -0.40
C PHE A 38 12.00 1.20 -1.92
N ARG A 39 12.04 2.42 -2.48
CA ARG A 39 12.06 2.64 -3.94
C ARG A 39 13.23 1.91 -4.61
N THR A 40 14.44 2.03 -4.06
CA THR A 40 15.63 1.35 -4.58
C THR A 40 15.48 -0.16 -4.57
N GLU A 41 14.88 -0.73 -3.54
CA GLU A 41 14.63 -2.18 -3.46
C GLU A 41 13.55 -2.67 -4.44
N LEU A 42 12.48 -1.89 -4.63
CA LEU A 42 11.45 -2.19 -5.63
C LEU A 42 12.07 -2.24 -7.04
N VAL A 43 12.87 -1.23 -7.39
CA VAL A 43 13.60 -1.19 -8.67
C VAL A 43 14.61 -2.32 -8.76
N GLY A 44 15.34 -2.62 -7.68
CA GLY A 44 16.29 -3.73 -7.62
C GLY A 44 15.64 -5.11 -7.78
N ARG A 45 14.37 -5.27 -7.36
CA ARG A 45 13.54 -6.46 -7.63
C ARG A 45 13.03 -6.51 -9.09
N GLY A 46 13.18 -5.42 -9.83
CA GLY A 46 12.73 -5.25 -11.21
C GLY A 46 11.26 -4.87 -11.32
N ALA A 47 10.67 -4.25 -10.29
CA ALA A 47 9.38 -3.58 -10.41
C ALA A 47 9.56 -2.22 -11.11
N VAL A 48 8.51 -1.76 -11.79
CA VAL A 48 8.44 -0.44 -12.40
C VAL A 48 7.75 0.49 -11.39
N VAL A 49 8.48 1.44 -10.83
CA VAL A 49 7.96 2.36 -9.81
C VAL A 49 7.51 3.66 -10.46
N ASP A 50 6.21 3.81 -10.65
CA ASP A 50 5.55 4.97 -11.25
C ASP A 50 4.75 5.76 -10.19
N GLY A 51 4.29 6.97 -10.55
CA GLY A 51 3.19 7.60 -9.80
C GLY A 51 1.83 6.97 -10.15
N PRO A 52 0.76 7.22 -9.37
CA PRO A 52 -0.59 6.76 -9.69
C PRO A 52 -1.23 7.63 -10.78
N ALA A 53 -0.54 7.88 -11.89
CA ALA A 53 -1.02 8.71 -12.99
C ALA A 53 -1.94 7.93 -13.94
N GLU A 54 -1.63 6.65 -14.18
CA GLU A 54 -2.33 5.81 -15.13
C GLU A 54 -2.86 4.53 -14.47
N PRO A 55 -4.10 4.09 -14.75
CA PRO A 55 -4.68 2.85 -14.23
C PRO A 55 -3.87 1.60 -14.61
N GLY A 56 -4.25 0.46 -14.01
CA GLY A 56 -3.62 -0.83 -14.25
C GLY A 56 -2.36 -1.06 -13.39
N LEU A 57 -2.33 -0.52 -12.18
CA LEU A 57 -1.27 -0.78 -11.21
C LEU A 57 -1.43 -2.16 -10.57
N ASP A 58 -0.33 -2.89 -10.42
CA ASP A 58 -0.31 -4.17 -9.72
C ASP A 58 -0.35 -3.96 -8.20
N LEU A 59 0.42 -3.00 -7.70
CA LEU A 59 0.49 -2.67 -6.28
C LEU A 59 0.52 -1.16 -6.07
N VAL A 60 -0.26 -0.68 -5.12
CA VAL A 60 -0.15 0.69 -4.60
C VAL A 60 0.23 0.61 -3.13
N PHE A 61 1.25 1.33 -2.72
CA PHE A 61 1.59 1.56 -1.32
C PHE A 61 1.11 2.96 -0.95
N LEU A 62 0.13 3.06 -0.07
CA LEU A 62 -0.46 4.30 0.40
C LEU A 62 -0.06 4.53 1.86
N TRP A 63 0.55 5.66 2.17
CA TRP A 63 0.70 6.08 3.56
C TRP A 63 -0.56 6.79 4.07
N VAL A 64 -0.97 6.45 5.29
CA VAL A 64 -2.12 7.04 6.00
C VAL A 64 -1.61 7.55 7.35
N GLY A 65 -1.53 8.88 7.49
CA GLY A 65 -1.12 9.55 8.73
C GLY A 65 -2.25 9.76 9.72
N GLY A 66 -3.50 9.75 9.23
CA GLY A 66 -4.69 9.83 10.07
C GLY A 66 -5.96 9.33 9.36
N PRO A 67 -7.08 9.24 10.08
CA PRO A 67 -8.34 8.71 9.52
C PRO A 67 -8.81 9.43 8.25
N ALA A 68 -8.54 10.73 8.12
CA ALA A 68 -8.93 11.51 6.94
C ALA A 68 -8.24 11.06 5.64
N ASP A 69 -7.04 10.47 5.74
CA ASP A 69 -6.29 10.00 4.57
C ASP A 69 -6.90 8.71 3.98
N LEU A 70 -7.74 7.99 4.75
CA LEU A 70 -8.41 6.77 4.28
C LEU A 70 -9.33 7.01 3.07
N ARG A 71 -9.78 8.26 2.83
CA ARG A 71 -10.49 8.63 1.60
C ARG A 71 -9.70 8.28 0.34
N ARG A 72 -8.36 8.28 0.41
CA ARG A 72 -7.47 7.94 -0.72
C ARG A 72 -7.67 6.52 -1.20
N VAL A 73 -8.17 5.60 -0.37
CA VAL A 73 -8.49 4.22 -0.78
C VAL A 73 -9.49 4.23 -1.94
N GLY A 74 -10.52 5.08 -1.88
CA GLY A 74 -11.50 5.22 -2.96
C GLY A 74 -10.93 5.85 -4.22
N GLU A 75 -10.04 6.82 -4.07
CA GLU A 75 -9.35 7.47 -5.19
C GLU A 75 -8.38 6.51 -5.92
N LEU A 76 -7.79 5.56 -5.19
CA LEU A 76 -6.84 4.58 -5.71
C LEU A 76 -7.50 3.28 -6.19
N ARG A 77 -8.72 2.98 -5.73
CA ARG A 77 -9.51 1.84 -6.20
C ARG A 77 -9.60 1.70 -7.72
N PRO A 78 -9.87 2.77 -8.52
CA PRO A 78 -9.89 2.66 -9.97
C PRO A 78 -8.50 2.54 -10.62
N MET A 79 -7.42 2.79 -9.86
CA MET A 79 -6.05 2.77 -10.39
C MET A 79 -5.44 1.37 -10.41
N ILE A 80 -5.91 0.45 -9.57
CA ILE A 80 -5.47 -0.95 -9.59
C ILE A 80 -6.26 -1.78 -10.60
N HIS A 81 -5.61 -2.75 -11.23
CA HIS A 81 -6.36 -3.77 -11.99
C HIS A 81 -7.03 -4.77 -11.03
N ASP A 82 -7.91 -5.63 -11.55
CA ASP A 82 -8.76 -6.50 -10.73
C ASP A 82 -7.98 -7.49 -9.84
N ALA A 83 -6.77 -7.89 -10.24
CA ALA A 83 -5.88 -8.73 -9.45
C ALA A 83 -4.80 -7.94 -8.68
N GLY A 84 -4.83 -6.61 -8.78
CA GLY A 84 -3.93 -5.71 -8.07
C GLY A 84 -4.33 -5.51 -6.61
N ALA A 85 -3.57 -4.69 -5.89
CA ALA A 85 -3.80 -4.45 -4.48
C ALA A 85 -3.38 -3.04 -4.03
N ILE A 86 -4.03 -2.56 -2.97
CA ILE A 86 -3.59 -1.39 -2.19
C ILE A 86 -3.04 -1.91 -0.86
N TRP A 87 -1.76 -1.69 -0.60
CA TRP A 87 -1.17 -1.76 0.72
C TRP A 87 -1.36 -0.42 1.42
N VAL A 88 -2.15 -0.40 2.48
CA VAL A 88 -2.34 0.75 3.35
C VAL A 88 -1.33 0.68 4.49
N LEU A 89 -0.37 1.61 4.49
CA LEU A 89 0.68 1.76 5.49
C LEU A 89 0.24 2.78 6.53
N ARG A 90 0.46 2.44 7.80
CA ARG A 90 0.19 3.35 8.92
C ARG A 90 1.10 3.04 10.10
N GLU A 91 1.18 3.98 11.03
CA GLU A 91 1.81 3.73 12.31
C GLU A 91 1.12 2.57 13.06
N LYS A 92 1.93 1.75 13.73
CA LYS A 92 1.47 0.73 14.67
C LYS A 92 1.97 1.02 16.08
N GLY A 93 1.33 0.43 17.08
CA GLY A 93 1.65 0.65 18.49
C GLY A 93 0.82 1.77 19.13
N PRO A 94 1.28 2.34 20.26
CA PRO A 94 0.51 3.30 21.05
C PRO A 94 0.20 4.62 20.35
N ALA A 95 1.08 5.07 19.45
CA ALA A 95 0.94 6.33 18.72
C ALA A 95 -0.07 6.26 17.54
N ARG A 96 -0.59 5.06 17.21
CA ARG A 96 -1.45 4.89 16.02
C ARG A 96 -2.73 5.71 16.14
N SER A 97 -2.96 6.57 15.14
CA SER A 97 -4.22 7.30 14.95
C SER A 97 -5.26 6.50 14.16
N VAL A 98 -4.82 5.48 13.42
CA VAL A 98 -5.66 4.62 12.56
C VAL A 98 -5.57 3.17 13.03
N ARG A 99 -6.72 2.50 13.15
CA ARG A 99 -6.86 1.10 13.60
C ARG A 99 -7.18 0.18 12.43
N ASP A 100 -7.00 -1.13 12.63
CA ASP A 100 -7.28 -2.16 11.60
C ASP A 100 -8.69 -2.03 11.07
N VAL A 101 -9.66 -1.90 11.98
CA VAL A 101 -11.08 -1.73 11.64
C VAL A 101 -11.33 -0.51 10.74
N ASP A 102 -10.62 0.59 10.95
CA ASP A 102 -10.81 1.81 10.14
C ASP A 102 -10.34 1.58 8.69
N VAL A 103 -9.27 0.79 8.50
CA VAL A 103 -8.77 0.41 7.15
C VAL A 103 -9.71 -0.60 6.48
N ILE A 104 -10.22 -1.58 7.24
CA ILE A 104 -11.19 -2.57 6.73
C ILE A 104 -12.47 -1.86 6.27
N ASP A 105 -13.01 -0.96 7.08
CA ASP A 105 -14.22 -0.20 6.76
C ASP A 105 -14.01 0.71 5.54
N ALA A 106 -12.85 1.37 5.45
CA ALA A 106 -12.49 2.15 4.27
C ALA A 106 -12.38 1.30 3.00
N GLY A 107 -11.82 0.09 3.09
CA GLY A 107 -11.78 -0.86 1.96
C GLY A 107 -13.18 -1.28 1.51
N ARG A 108 -14.03 -1.68 2.47
CA ARG A 108 -15.40 -2.13 2.18
C ARG A 108 -16.26 -1.04 1.53
N ALA A 109 -16.05 0.22 1.90
CA ALA A 109 -16.74 1.35 1.27
C ALA A 109 -16.47 1.49 -0.23
N PHE A 110 -15.44 0.83 -0.76
CA PHE A 110 -15.03 0.85 -2.16
C PHE A 110 -14.87 -0.55 -2.77
N ASP A 111 -15.66 -1.52 -2.28
CA ASP A 111 -15.69 -2.90 -2.78
C ASP A 111 -14.32 -3.59 -2.74
N LEU A 112 -13.55 -3.33 -1.68
CA LEU A 112 -12.31 -4.03 -1.37
C LEU A 112 -12.45 -4.84 -0.09
N VAL A 113 -11.69 -5.93 -0.02
CA VAL A 113 -11.54 -6.76 1.18
C VAL A 113 -10.10 -6.82 1.62
N ASP A 114 -9.86 -6.82 2.93
CA ASP A 114 -8.55 -7.13 3.48
C ASP A 114 -8.30 -8.64 3.36
N ASN A 115 -7.05 -9.02 3.06
CA ASN A 115 -6.68 -10.43 3.04
C ASN A 115 -5.29 -10.72 3.62
N LYS A 116 -4.57 -9.68 4.01
CA LYS A 116 -3.22 -9.81 4.56
C LYS A 116 -2.85 -8.58 5.37
N ILE A 117 -2.12 -8.81 6.45
CA ILE A 117 -1.39 -7.78 7.18
C ILE A 117 0.08 -8.17 7.26
N ALA A 118 0.98 -7.19 7.21
CA ALA A 118 2.41 -7.37 7.34
C ALA A 118 3.02 -6.28 8.21
N SER A 119 4.04 -6.64 8.97
CA SER A 119 4.93 -5.64 9.58
C SER A 119 5.84 -5.09 8.48
N PHE A 120 5.69 -3.81 8.14
CA PHE A 120 6.53 -3.13 7.15
C PHE A 120 7.86 -2.73 7.77
N SER A 121 7.81 -2.16 8.98
CA SER A 121 8.97 -1.83 9.81
C SER A 121 8.62 -2.02 11.29
N ASP A 122 9.52 -1.61 12.19
CA ASP A 122 9.26 -1.64 13.64
C ASP A 122 8.10 -0.73 14.07
N THR A 123 7.81 0.30 13.29
CA THR A 123 6.82 1.35 13.59
C THR A 123 5.66 1.40 12.59
N VAL A 124 5.76 0.68 11.47
CA VAL A 124 4.77 0.70 10.40
C VAL A 124 4.15 -0.69 10.19
N ALA A 125 2.82 -0.75 10.17
CA ALA A 125 2.05 -1.90 9.69
C ALA A 125 1.51 -1.60 8.29
N ALA A 126 1.37 -2.64 7.48
CA ALA A 126 0.76 -2.57 6.17
C ALA A 126 -0.40 -3.57 6.09
N MET A 127 -1.58 -3.12 5.70
CA MET A 127 -2.75 -3.97 5.42
C MET A 127 -3.04 -3.98 3.93
N ARG A 128 -3.26 -5.16 3.35
CA ARG A 128 -3.53 -5.31 1.92
C ARG A 128 -5.03 -5.40 1.66
N LEU A 129 -5.53 -4.46 0.88
CA LEU A 129 -6.87 -4.41 0.33
C LEU A 129 -6.85 -4.88 -1.13
N VAL A 130 -7.77 -5.75 -1.51
CA VAL A 130 -7.89 -6.30 -2.88
C VAL A 130 -9.34 -6.33 -3.34
N VAL A 131 -9.53 -6.37 -4.66
CA VAL A 131 -10.84 -6.69 -5.23
C VAL A 131 -11.20 -8.15 -4.89
N PRO A 132 -12.39 -8.43 -4.31
CA PRO A 132 -12.88 -9.79 -4.06
C PRO A 132 -12.81 -10.67 -5.31
N LEU A 133 -12.47 -11.95 -5.16
CA LEU A 133 -12.24 -12.85 -6.30
C LEU A 133 -13.46 -13.01 -7.20
N ASP A 134 -14.65 -13.00 -6.63
CA ASP A 134 -15.95 -13.09 -7.30
C ASP A 134 -16.35 -11.80 -8.03
N GLN A 135 -15.67 -10.68 -7.76
CA GLN A 135 -15.90 -9.38 -8.40
C GLN A 135 -14.85 -9.03 -9.46
N ARG A 136 -13.84 -9.90 -9.68
CA ARG A 136 -12.82 -9.69 -10.72
C ARG A 136 -13.38 -10.06 -12.09
N ARG A 137 -13.16 -9.21 -13.09
CA ARG A 137 -13.46 -9.52 -14.48
C ARG A 137 -12.47 -10.57 -14.98
N LYS A 138 -12.98 -11.53 -15.75
CA LYS A 138 -12.21 -12.60 -16.39
C LYS A 138 -11.55 -12.10 -17.66
#